data_AF-A0A355YIV2-F1
#
_entry.id   AF-A0A355YIV2-F1
#
_cell.length_a   1.000
_cell.length_b   1.000
_cell.length_c   1.000
_cell.angle_alpha   90.00
_cell.angle_beta   90.00
_cell.angle_gamma   90.00
#
_symmetry.space_group_name_H-M   'P 1'
#
loop_
_entity.id
_entity.type
_entity.pdbx_description
1 polymer ?
#
loop_
_entity_poly.entity_id
_entity_poly.type
_entity_poly.pdbx_seq_one_letter_code
_entity_poly.pdbx_strand_id
1 'polypeptide(L)'
;MRELIEIIVNRPGFAYDIHSLVKAFFPGKDVSVRVQEAFTKQTRLQMKVDFTDGLVHTVWLEEGQIKGEGTKEIDYTDRKETKNHLKRQIYGILSQYTGQSLPWGSLTGIRPTKIVMQMLEAGKSDTQIEEHMRTVYLTSREKAALSVRIANRERHILRDIDYQDGYSLYVGIPFCPSTCLYCSFTSYPLSKWEKQIDMYLDTLCKELDYVAETFRHKKLNTV
;
A
#
# COMPACT_ATOMS: atom_id res chain seq x y z
N MET A 1 0.33 -25.40 -14.49
CA MET A 1 1.35 -24.82 -13.58
C MET A 1 1.46 -23.35 -13.96
N ARG A 2 1.34 -22.40 -13.03
CA ARG A 2 1.52 -20.98 -13.38
C ARG A 2 2.99 -20.74 -13.71
N GLU A 3 3.26 -20.01 -14.79
CA GLU A 3 4.62 -19.62 -15.15
C GLU A 3 5.20 -18.75 -14.02
N LEU A 4 6.45 -19.04 -13.62
CA LEU A 4 7.14 -18.32 -12.55
C LEU A 4 8.05 -17.24 -13.16
N ILE A 5 8.02 -16.04 -12.59
CA ILE A 5 8.98 -14.97 -12.82
C ILE A 5 9.96 -14.96 -11.64
N GLU A 6 11.24 -15.20 -11.92
CA GLU A 6 12.30 -15.09 -10.91
C GLU A 6 12.88 -13.67 -10.92
N ILE A 7 12.91 -13.03 -9.76
CA ILE A 7 13.50 -11.71 -9.57
C ILE A 7 14.59 -11.84 -8.52
N ILE A 8 15.79 -11.38 -8.85
CA ILE A 8 16.91 -11.31 -7.91
C ILE A 8 17.23 -9.85 -7.59
N VAL A 9 17.50 -9.59 -6.31
CA VAL A 9 17.92 -8.30 -5.79
C VAL A 9 19.19 -8.48 -4.97
N ASN A 10 20.13 -7.54 -5.00
CA ASN A 10 21.32 -7.62 -4.13
C ASN A 10 21.07 -7.07 -2.71
N ARG A 11 19.99 -6.30 -2.50
CA ARG A 11 19.57 -5.75 -1.20
C ARG A 11 18.07 -5.98 -0.96
N PRO A 12 17.63 -6.39 0.25
CA PRO A 12 16.23 -6.77 0.52
C PRO A 12 15.23 -5.60 0.58
N GLY A 13 15.69 -4.35 0.70
CA GLY A 13 14.90 -3.22 1.20
C GLY A 13 13.62 -2.86 0.43
N PHE A 14 13.51 -3.30 -0.83
CA PHE A 14 12.40 -2.99 -1.75
C PHE A 14 11.77 -4.23 -2.40
N ALA A 15 12.03 -5.44 -1.87
CA ALA A 15 11.55 -6.69 -2.47
C ALA A 15 10.02 -6.72 -2.64
N TYR A 16 9.25 -6.22 -1.66
CA TYR A 16 7.79 -6.15 -1.72
C TYR A 16 7.28 -5.18 -2.80
N ASP A 17 7.92 -4.02 -2.96
CA ASP A 17 7.56 -3.03 -3.98
C ASP A 17 7.76 -3.59 -5.38
N ILE A 18 8.89 -4.26 -5.60
CA ILE A 18 9.23 -4.95 -6.86
C ILE A 18 8.21 -6.06 -7.13
N HIS A 19 8.00 -6.96 -6.16
CA HIS A 19 7.04 -8.05 -6.26
C HIS A 19 5.65 -7.54 -6.69
N SER A 20 5.12 -6.56 -5.96
CA SER A 20 3.77 -6.04 -6.17
C SER A 20 3.62 -5.39 -7.55
N LEU A 21 4.66 -4.70 -8.02
CA LEU A 21 4.64 -4.03 -9.33
C LEU A 21 4.74 -5.02 -10.49
N VAL A 22 5.66 -5.99 -10.43
CA VAL A 22 5.75 -7.04 -11.46
C VAL A 22 4.47 -7.87 -11.49
N LYS A 23 3.91 -8.21 -10.31
CA LYS A 23 2.63 -8.94 -10.22
C LYS A 23 1.46 -8.18 -10.84
N ALA A 24 1.47 -6.84 -10.83
CA ALA A 24 0.44 -6.02 -11.48
C ALA A 24 0.49 -6.11 -13.01
N PHE A 25 1.68 -6.24 -13.62
CA PHE A 25 1.83 -6.48 -15.06
C PHE A 25 1.56 -7.94 -15.46
N PHE A 26 1.75 -8.90 -14.55
CA PHE A 26 1.59 -10.33 -14.81
C PHE A 26 0.67 -11.02 -13.79
N PRO A 27 -0.64 -10.70 -13.73
CA PRO A 27 -1.53 -11.21 -12.69
C PRO A 27 -1.64 -12.73 -12.67
N GLY A 28 -1.55 -13.40 -13.83
CA GLY A 28 -1.61 -14.85 -13.97
C GLY A 28 -0.30 -15.62 -13.66
N LYS A 29 0.82 -14.92 -13.45
CA LYS A 29 2.14 -15.52 -13.22
C LYS A 29 2.54 -15.44 -11.75
N ASP A 30 3.22 -16.44 -11.24
CA ASP A 30 3.78 -16.36 -9.89
C ASP A 30 5.08 -15.54 -9.92
N VAL A 31 5.32 -14.74 -8.89
CA VAL A 31 6.49 -13.86 -8.80
C VAL A 31 7.27 -14.21 -7.54
N SER A 32 8.56 -14.50 -7.70
CA SER A 32 9.45 -14.82 -6.57
C SER A 32 10.59 -13.81 -6.56
N VAL A 33 10.67 -13.01 -5.49
CA VAL A 33 11.80 -12.09 -5.27
C VAL A 33 12.76 -12.71 -4.25
N ARG A 34 14.05 -12.81 -4.59
CA ARG A 34 15.09 -13.39 -3.75
C ARG A 34 16.31 -12.49 -3.66
N VAL A 35 16.96 -12.49 -2.50
CA VAL A 35 18.23 -11.79 -2.32
C VAL A 35 19.38 -12.74 -2.67
N GLN A 36 19.94 -12.63 -3.87
CA GLN A 36 20.99 -13.52 -4.38
C GLN A 36 21.69 -12.90 -5.61
N GLU A 37 22.87 -13.42 -5.96
CA GLU A 37 23.70 -12.88 -7.04
C GLU A 37 23.35 -13.40 -8.44
N ALA A 38 22.87 -14.64 -8.52
CA ALA A 38 22.57 -15.33 -9.78
C ALA A 38 21.17 -15.94 -9.77
N PHE A 39 20.57 -16.12 -10.94
CA PHE A 39 19.31 -16.83 -11.10
C PHE A 39 19.49 -18.30 -10.76
N THR A 40 18.56 -18.86 -9.99
CA THR A 40 18.62 -20.27 -9.55
C THR A 40 17.66 -21.16 -10.32
N LYS A 41 16.73 -20.57 -11.07
CA LYS A 41 15.70 -21.28 -11.79
C LYS A 41 15.80 -20.99 -13.28
N GLN A 42 15.58 -22.00 -14.10
CA GLN A 42 15.37 -21.82 -15.54
C GLN A 42 13.94 -21.34 -15.76
N THR A 43 13.71 -20.03 -15.58
CA THR A 43 12.43 -19.37 -15.88
C THR A 43 12.55 -18.57 -17.17
N ARG A 44 11.47 -18.56 -17.97
CA ARG A 44 11.41 -17.80 -19.22
C ARG A 44 11.58 -16.30 -18.98
N LEU A 45 10.98 -15.78 -17.91
CA LEU A 45 11.04 -14.37 -17.54
C LEU A 45 11.85 -14.18 -16.26
N GLN A 46 12.75 -13.21 -16.28
CA GLN A 46 13.67 -12.93 -15.18
C GLN A 46 13.89 -11.43 -15.02
N MET A 47 14.13 -10.99 -13.79
CA MET A 47 14.53 -9.60 -13.49
C MET A 47 15.71 -9.59 -12.53
N LYS A 48 16.69 -8.73 -12.80
CA LYS A 48 17.78 -8.42 -11.88
C LYS A 48 17.70 -6.96 -11.47
N VAL A 49 17.81 -6.69 -10.16
CA VAL A 49 17.88 -5.33 -9.62
C VAL A 49 19.09 -5.22 -8.71
N ASP A 50 20.06 -4.43 -9.14
CA ASP A 50 21.31 -4.20 -8.41
C ASP A 50 21.35 -2.77 -7.85
N PHE A 51 21.40 -2.65 -6.53
CA PHE A 51 21.56 -1.38 -5.82
C PHE A 51 23.02 -1.14 -5.43
N THR A 52 23.51 0.06 -5.69
CA THR A 52 24.66 0.65 -4.98
C THR A 52 24.14 1.78 -4.08
N ASP A 53 25.04 2.52 -3.44
CA ASP A 53 24.63 3.66 -2.59
C ASP A 53 24.16 4.87 -3.42
N GLY A 54 24.58 4.95 -4.69
CA GLY A 54 24.28 6.06 -5.60
C GLY A 54 23.47 5.70 -6.84
N LEU A 55 23.31 4.41 -7.16
CA LEU A 55 22.68 3.96 -8.40
C LEU A 55 21.79 2.73 -8.15
N VAL A 56 20.76 2.60 -8.99
CA VAL A 56 20.01 1.36 -9.16
C VAL A 56 20.01 0.95 -10.61
N HIS A 57 20.52 -0.25 -10.88
CA HIS A 57 20.47 -0.88 -12.19
C HIS A 57 19.37 -1.95 -12.21
N THR A 58 18.55 -1.96 -13.25
CA THR A 58 17.50 -2.96 -13.44
C THR A 58 17.58 -3.54 -14.83
N VAL A 59 17.55 -4.87 -14.91
CA VAL A 59 17.56 -5.62 -16.17
C VAL A 59 16.34 -6.54 -16.19
N TRP A 60 15.62 -6.51 -17.29
CA TRP A 60 14.53 -7.42 -17.60
C TRP A 60 14.95 -8.37 -18.73
N LEU A 61 14.82 -9.67 -18.48
CA LEU A 61 15.24 -10.71 -19.40
C LEU A 61 14.08 -11.62 -19.79
N GLU A 62 14.10 -12.04 -21.06
CA GLU A 62 13.26 -13.10 -21.60
C GLU A 62 14.17 -14.12 -22.30
N GLU A 63 14.13 -15.38 -21.83
CA GLU A 63 14.95 -16.48 -22.36
C GLU A 63 16.46 -16.14 -22.37
N GLY A 64 16.91 -15.44 -21.33
CA GLY A 64 18.29 -14.99 -21.18
C GLY A 64 18.69 -13.77 -22.02
N GLN A 65 17.80 -13.27 -22.88
CA GLN A 65 18.02 -12.06 -23.66
C GLN A 65 17.51 -10.82 -22.92
N ILE A 66 18.30 -9.75 -22.90
CA ILE A 66 17.86 -8.47 -22.35
C ILE A 66 16.76 -7.90 -23.25
N LYS A 67 15.57 -7.68 -22.67
CA LYS A 67 14.42 -7.04 -23.34
C LYS A 67 14.17 -5.62 -22.83
N GLY A 68 14.81 -5.23 -21.74
CA GLY A 68 14.82 -3.85 -21.27
C GLY A 68 15.78 -3.70 -20.10
N GLU A 69 16.41 -2.54 -20.01
CA GLU A 69 17.34 -2.20 -18.95
C GLU A 69 17.27 -0.72 -18.62
N GLY A 70 17.77 -0.35 -17.44
CA GLY A 70 17.86 1.03 -17.05
C GLY A 70 18.73 1.21 -15.81
N THR A 71 19.36 2.38 -15.74
CA THR A 71 20.10 2.84 -14.57
C THR A 71 19.55 4.17 -14.13
N LYS A 72 19.37 4.34 -12.82
CA LYS A 72 18.97 5.62 -12.23
C LYS A 72 19.82 5.97 -11.02
N GLU A 73 20.19 7.24 -10.94
CA GLU A 73 20.77 7.84 -9.74
C GLU A 73 19.75 7.84 -8.59
N ILE A 74 20.23 7.41 -7.43
CA ILE A 74 19.47 7.33 -6.20
C ILE A 74 20.34 7.80 -5.04
N ASP A 75 19.71 8.27 -3.98
CA ASP A 75 20.33 8.31 -2.66
C ASP A 75 19.71 7.18 -1.83
N TYR A 76 20.47 6.10 -1.59
CA TYR A 76 19.96 4.94 -0.87
C TYR A 76 19.53 5.28 0.57
N THR A 77 20.02 6.38 1.15
CA THR A 77 19.59 6.85 2.48
C THR A 77 18.18 7.46 2.45
N ASP A 78 17.78 8.10 1.34
CA ASP A 78 16.39 8.48 1.10
C ASP A 78 15.61 7.28 0.54
N ARG A 79 15.08 6.50 1.48
CA ARG A 79 14.26 5.34 1.17
C ARG A 79 13.01 5.68 0.36
N LYS A 80 12.42 6.87 0.53
CA LYS A 80 11.17 7.24 -0.15
C LYS A 80 11.45 7.60 -1.61
N GLU A 81 12.48 8.38 -1.87
CA GLU A 81 12.89 8.79 -3.21
C GLU A 81 13.46 7.60 -4.00
N THR A 82 14.35 6.81 -3.39
CA THR A 82 14.88 5.57 -3.98
C THR A 82 13.75 4.64 -4.43
N LYS A 83 12.74 4.44 -3.58
CA LYS A 83 11.55 3.63 -3.92
C LYS A 83 10.82 4.19 -5.14
N ASN A 84 10.62 5.50 -5.22
CA ASN A 84 9.92 6.11 -6.33
C ASN A 84 10.71 5.97 -7.65
N HIS A 85 12.03 6.18 -7.62
CA HIS A 85 12.89 5.97 -8.78
C HIS A 85 12.87 4.53 -9.27
N LEU A 86 13.06 3.57 -8.35
CA LEU A 86 12.99 2.14 -8.64
C LEU A 86 11.68 1.77 -9.31
N LYS A 87 10.54 2.17 -8.72
CA LYS A 87 9.22 1.81 -9.25
C LYS A 87 8.93 2.45 -10.60
N ARG A 88 9.39 3.68 -10.85
CA ARG A 88 9.27 4.31 -12.19
C ARG A 88 10.11 3.58 -13.23
N GLN A 89 11.34 3.21 -12.89
CA GLN A 89 12.23 2.49 -13.79
C GLN A 89 11.65 1.13 -14.17
N ILE A 90 11.23 0.33 -13.17
CA ILE A 90 10.59 -0.96 -13.41
C ILE A 90 9.30 -0.79 -14.22
N TYR A 91 8.46 0.18 -13.86
CA TYR A 91 7.23 0.45 -14.61
C TYR A 91 7.52 0.77 -16.07
N GLY A 92 8.51 1.63 -16.35
CA GLY A 92 8.90 2.00 -17.70
C GLY A 92 9.34 0.79 -18.53
N ILE A 93 10.26 -0.01 -17.97
CA ILE A 93 10.77 -1.24 -18.61
C ILE A 93 9.62 -2.21 -18.92
N LEU A 94 8.77 -2.49 -17.94
CA LEU A 94 7.67 -3.45 -18.11
C LEU A 94 6.56 -2.93 -19.01
N SER A 95 6.25 -1.63 -18.95
CA SER A 95 5.25 -1.00 -19.82
C SER A 95 5.67 -1.07 -21.28
N GLN A 96 6.95 -0.79 -21.57
CA GLN A 96 7.51 -0.94 -22.92
C GLN A 96 7.51 -2.40 -23.37
N TYR A 97 7.96 -3.33 -22.52
CA TYR A 97 8.02 -4.75 -22.86
C TYR A 97 6.64 -5.38 -23.10
N THR A 98 5.64 -5.04 -22.26
CA THR A 98 4.29 -5.62 -22.36
C THR A 98 3.38 -4.86 -23.32
N GLY A 99 3.71 -3.63 -23.69
CA GLY A 99 2.83 -2.71 -24.40
C GLY A 99 1.64 -2.21 -23.56
N GLN A 100 1.62 -2.49 -22.25
CA GLN A 100 0.51 -2.16 -21.36
C GLN A 100 0.84 -0.93 -20.51
N SER A 101 -0.19 -0.16 -20.17
CA SER A 101 -0.11 0.87 -19.13
C SER A 101 -1.07 0.53 -18.01
N LEU A 102 -0.63 0.67 -16.75
CA LEU A 102 -1.49 0.43 -15.60
C LEU A 102 -2.25 1.72 -15.27
N PRO A 103 -3.56 1.67 -15.00
CA PRO A 103 -4.34 2.89 -14.71
C PRO A 103 -3.80 3.72 -13.54
N TRP A 104 -3.20 3.05 -12.55
CA TRP A 104 -2.57 3.65 -11.36
C TRP A 104 -1.05 3.79 -11.47
N GLY A 105 -0.48 3.56 -12.65
CA GLY A 105 0.94 3.73 -12.91
C GLY A 105 1.82 2.86 -12.00
N SER A 106 2.78 3.50 -11.33
CA SER A 106 3.73 2.87 -10.42
C SER A 106 3.21 2.67 -8.99
N LEU A 107 1.97 3.09 -8.69
CA LEU A 107 1.36 2.91 -7.38
C LEU A 107 0.94 1.44 -7.17
N THR A 108 1.40 0.84 -6.08
CA THR A 108 1.01 -0.52 -5.67
C THR A 108 0.83 -0.54 -4.15
N GLY A 109 -0.22 -1.20 -3.67
CA GLY A 109 -0.48 -1.40 -2.23
C GLY A 109 -0.70 -0.12 -1.41
N ILE A 110 -0.83 1.05 -2.04
CA ILE A 110 -1.06 2.32 -1.37
C ILE A 110 -2.50 2.77 -1.61
N ARG A 111 -3.14 3.40 -0.61
CA ARG A 111 -4.38 4.17 -0.80
C ARG A 111 -4.01 5.49 -1.49
N PRO A 112 -4.25 5.68 -2.81
CA PRO A 112 -3.76 6.84 -3.54
C PRO A 112 -4.32 8.15 -3.00
N THR A 113 -5.53 8.11 -2.44
CA THR A 113 -6.18 9.29 -1.85
C THR A 113 -5.43 9.84 -0.64
N LYS A 114 -4.60 9.04 0.06
CA LYS A 114 -3.75 9.54 1.15
C LYS A 114 -2.70 10.55 0.64
N ILE A 115 -2.09 10.27 -0.51
CA ILE A 115 -1.11 11.18 -1.12
C ILE A 115 -1.80 12.49 -1.49
N VAL A 116 -2.96 12.38 -2.14
CA VAL A 116 -3.78 13.52 -2.55
C VAL A 116 -4.20 14.36 -1.34
N MET A 117 -4.68 13.73 -0.27
CA MET A 117 -5.12 14.42 0.95
C MET A 117 -3.97 15.22 1.58
N GLN A 118 -2.77 14.63 1.70
CA GLN A 118 -1.58 15.34 2.20
C GLN A 118 -1.25 16.57 1.36
N MET A 119 -1.42 16.50 0.03
CA MET A 119 -1.19 17.64 -0.84
C MET A 119 -2.30 18.71 -0.74
N LEU A 120 -3.55 18.29 -0.57
CA LEU A 120 -4.68 19.20 -0.33
C LEU A 120 -4.50 19.96 0.99
N GLU A 121 -4.07 19.28 2.05
CA GLU A 121 -3.76 19.88 3.36
C GLU A 121 -2.56 20.83 3.29
N ALA A 122 -1.58 20.52 2.42
CA ALA A 122 -0.47 21.43 2.10
C ALA A 122 -0.86 22.59 1.16
N GLY A 123 -2.15 22.77 0.86
CA GLY A 123 -2.68 23.90 0.08
C GLY A 123 -2.46 23.81 -1.43
N LYS A 124 -2.14 22.63 -1.97
CA LYS A 124 -2.01 22.44 -3.43
C LYS A 124 -3.38 22.45 -4.12
N SER A 125 -3.43 22.98 -5.34
CA SER A 125 -4.65 22.94 -6.15
C SER A 125 -4.90 21.54 -6.73
N ASP A 126 -6.16 21.22 -7.02
CA ASP A 126 -6.55 19.98 -7.70
C ASP A 126 -5.73 19.73 -8.97
N THR A 127 -5.52 20.76 -9.80
CA THR A 127 -4.72 20.68 -11.04
C THR A 127 -3.24 20.36 -10.78
N GLN A 128 -2.63 20.96 -9.75
CA GLN A 128 -1.25 20.66 -9.36
C GLN A 128 -1.12 19.22 -8.86
N ILE A 129 -2.13 18.74 -8.12
CA ILE A 129 -2.14 17.38 -7.60
C ILE A 129 -2.31 16.37 -8.74
N GLU A 130 -3.24 16.61 -9.67
CA GLU A 130 -3.41 15.74 -10.84
C GLU A 130 -2.13 15.65 -11.69
N GLU A 131 -1.46 16.79 -11.92
CA GLU A 131 -0.18 16.81 -12.63
C GLU A 131 0.90 16.05 -11.86
N HIS A 132 1.00 16.25 -10.55
CA HIS A 132 1.94 15.51 -9.71
C HIS A 132 1.67 14.00 -9.76
N MET A 133 0.41 13.57 -9.65
CA MET A 133 0.03 12.16 -9.70
C MET A 133 0.40 11.51 -11.04
N ARG A 134 0.26 12.25 -12.15
CA ARG A 134 0.62 11.76 -13.49
C ARG A 134 2.14 11.72 -13.71
N THR A 135 2.87 12.73 -13.26
CA THR A 135 4.31 12.83 -13.48
C THR A 135 5.12 11.96 -12.53
N VAL A 136 4.79 11.99 -11.24
CA VAL A 136 5.53 11.33 -10.18
C VAL A 136 5.16 9.86 -10.07
N TYR A 137 3.92 9.50 -10.35
CA TYR A 137 3.44 8.12 -10.18
C TYR A 137 2.92 7.48 -11.46
N LEU A 138 3.03 8.16 -12.61
CA LEU A 138 2.66 7.63 -13.92
C LEU A 138 1.19 7.18 -14.00
N THR A 139 0.33 7.77 -13.15
CA THR A 139 -1.10 7.46 -13.15
C THR A 139 -1.76 7.97 -14.43
N SER A 140 -2.82 7.30 -14.86
CA SER A 140 -3.67 7.80 -15.95
C SER A 140 -4.41 9.07 -15.52
N ARG A 141 -4.78 9.90 -16.49
CA ARG A 141 -5.58 11.12 -16.26
C ARG A 141 -6.89 10.82 -15.52
N GLU A 142 -7.58 9.75 -15.90
CA GLU A 142 -8.83 9.34 -15.26
C GLU A 142 -8.62 9.01 -13.78
N LYS A 143 -7.58 8.23 -13.45
CA LYS A 143 -7.31 7.83 -12.05
C LYS A 143 -6.77 8.98 -11.20
N ALA A 144 -5.94 9.86 -11.77
CA ALA A 144 -5.50 11.08 -11.09
C ALA A 144 -6.72 11.94 -10.71
N ALA A 145 -7.58 12.28 -11.67
CA ALA A 145 -8.79 13.05 -11.41
C ALA A 145 -9.76 12.35 -10.45
N LEU A 146 -9.93 11.03 -10.58
CA LEU A 146 -10.74 10.25 -9.65
C LEU A 146 -10.21 10.35 -8.21
N SER A 147 -8.89 10.24 -8.02
CA SER A 147 -8.28 10.32 -6.70
C SER A 147 -8.46 11.69 -6.03
N VAL A 148 -8.38 12.77 -6.81
CA VAL A 148 -8.67 14.14 -6.37
C VAL A 148 -10.13 14.31 -6.00
N ARG A 149 -11.06 13.82 -6.82
CA ARG A 149 -12.50 13.86 -6.49
C ARG A 149 -12.82 13.12 -5.20
N ILE A 150 -12.26 11.92 -5.00
CA ILE A 150 -12.50 11.13 -3.79
C ILE A 150 -11.92 11.87 -2.57
N ALA A 151 -10.68 12.36 -2.63
CA ALA A 151 -10.07 13.07 -1.50
C ALA A 151 -10.84 14.35 -1.14
N ASN A 152 -11.32 15.11 -2.13
CA ASN A 152 -12.17 16.27 -1.89
C ASN A 152 -13.51 15.88 -1.24
N ARG A 153 -14.11 14.77 -1.65
CA ARG A 153 -15.33 14.24 -1.01
C ARG A 153 -15.07 13.80 0.43
N GLU A 154 -13.97 13.08 0.68
CA GLU A 154 -13.53 12.69 2.02
C GLU A 154 -13.32 13.93 2.90
N ARG A 155 -12.56 14.94 2.41
CA ARG A 155 -12.32 16.20 3.11
C ARG A 155 -13.63 16.92 3.44
N HIS A 156 -14.58 16.93 2.50
CA HIS A 156 -15.88 17.53 2.70
C HIS A 156 -16.71 16.79 3.76
N ILE A 157 -16.71 15.45 3.76
CA ILE A 157 -17.41 14.64 4.78
C ILE A 157 -16.82 14.88 6.17
N LEU A 158 -15.50 14.96 6.24
CA LEU A 158 -14.78 15.05 7.50
C LEU A 158 -14.64 16.49 8.04
N ARG A 159 -15.16 17.50 7.34
CA ARG A 159 -14.97 18.92 7.71
C ARG A 159 -15.57 19.30 9.06
N ASP A 160 -16.63 18.59 9.46
CA ASP A 160 -17.40 18.90 10.67
C ASP A 160 -16.90 18.08 11.89
N ILE A 161 -15.89 17.22 11.67
CA ILE A 161 -15.22 16.43 12.71
C ILE A 161 -14.17 17.31 13.38
N ASP A 162 -14.27 17.40 14.70
CA ASP A 162 -13.30 18.12 15.50
C ASP A 162 -12.09 17.23 15.80
N TYR A 163 -10.98 17.49 15.12
CA TYR A 163 -9.74 16.72 15.28
C TYR A 163 -8.87 17.17 16.45
N GLN A 164 -9.10 18.36 17.00
CA GLN A 164 -8.28 18.94 18.07
C GLN A 164 -8.86 18.58 19.44
N ASP A 165 -10.14 18.89 19.63
CA ASP A 165 -10.83 18.76 20.91
C ASP A 165 -11.92 17.68 20.89
N GLY A 166 -12.07 16.97 19.77
CA GLY A 166 -13.00 15.86 19.63
C GLY A 166 -12.35 14.48 19.70
N TYR A 167 -13.18 13.44 19.88
CA TYR A 167 -12.77 12.04 19.86
C TYR A 167 -13.83 11.14 19.23
N SER A 168 -13.40 9.98 18.75
CA SER A 168 -14.28 8.92 18.24
C SER A 168 -14.17 7.71 19.15
N LEU A 169 -15.31 7.18 19.60
CA LEU A 169 -15.36 5.97 20.42
C LEU A 169 -15.49 4.75 19.50
N TYR A 170 -14.71 3.71 19.76
CA TYR A 170 -14.87 2.41 19.11
C TYR A 170 -14.91 1.33 20.19
N VAL A 171 -15.96 0.53 20.19
CA VAL A 171 -16.13 -0.57 21.14
C VAL A 171 -15.96 -1.90 20.41
N GLY A 172 -14.85 -2.58 20.67
CA GLY A 172 -14.57 -3.88 20.07
C GLY A 172 -15.30 -4.99 20.82
N ILE A 173 -16.39 -5.53 20.25
CA ILE A 173 -17.10 -6.69 20.78
C ILE A 173 -16.46 -7.97 20.24
N PRO A 174 -15.75 -8.76 21.07
CA PRO A 174 -14.91 -9.85 20.58
C PRO A 174 -15.64 -11.19 20.53
N PHE A 175 -16.97 -11.22 20.71
CA PHE A 175 -17.75 -12.44 20.75
C PHE A 175 -18.44 -12.70 19.41
N CYS A 176 -18.47 -13.96 18.99
CA CYS A 176 -19.12 -14.39 17.76
C CYS A 176 -19.92 -15.68 18.00
N PRO A 177 -21.07 -15.91 17.35
CA PRO A 177 -21.80 -17.18 17.44
C PRO A 177 -20.91 -18.40 17.13
N SER A 178 -20.05 -18.26 16.12
CA SER A 178 -19.02 -19.24 15.75
C SER A 178 -17.83 -18.54 15.11
N THR A 179 -16.63 -19.12 15.22
CA THR A 179 -15.43 -18.61 14.52
C THR A 179 -15.39 -19.20 13.11
N CYS A 180 -15.35 -18.34 12.09
CA CYS A 180 -15.22 -18.77 10.70
C CYS A 180 -13.82 -19.36 10.44
N LEU A 181 -13.72 -20.32 9.51
CA LEU A 181 -12.46 -21.00 9.15
C LEU A 181 -11.36 -20.02 8.70
N TYR A 182 -11.75 -18.90 8.07
CA TYR A 182 -10.86 -17.87 7.56
C TYR A 182 -10.78 -16.63 8.46
N CYS A 183 -11.36 -16.68 9.67
CA CYS A 183 -11.42 -15.50 10.53
C CYS A 183 -10.01 -15.13 11.04
N SER A 184 -9.55 -13.92 10.69
CA SER A 184 -8.31 -13.34 11.20
C SER A 184 -8.55 -12.33 12.34
N PHE A 185 -9.81 -12.09 12.71
CA PHE A 185 -10.15 -11.22 13.84
C PHE A 185 -10.08 -11.99 15.17
N THR A 186 -9.80 -11.26 16.24
CA THR A 186 -9.89 -11.77 17.61
C THR A 186 -11.35 -12.02 17.97
N SER A 187 -11.85 -13.19 17.60
CA SER A 187 -13.25 -13.59 17.76
C SER A 187 -13.37 -14.86 18.60
N TYR A 188 -14.00 -14.72 19.76
CA TYR A 188 -14.25 -15.78 20.72
C TYR A 188 -15.64 -16.39 20.50
N PRO A 189 -15.75 -17.72 20.28
CA PRO A 189 -17.03 -18.36 20.04
C PRO A 189 -17.88 -18.39 21.32
N LEU A 190 -19.15 -17.94 21.21
CA LEU A 190 -20.08 -17.81 22.34
C LEU A 190 -20.19 -19.10 23.15
N SER A 191 -20.27 -20.26 22.49
CA SER A 191 -20.42 -21.57 23.15
C SER A 191 -19.31 -21.90 24.17
N LYS A 192 -18.14 -21.24 24.08
CA LYS A 192 -17.02 -21.42 25.02
C LYS A 192 -16.89 -20.28 26.03
N TRP A 193 -17.42 -19.10 25.72
CA TRP A 193 -17.15 -17.85 26.44
C TRP A 193 -18.40 -17.18 27.01
N GLU A 194 -19.56 -17.83 26.92
CA GLU A 194 -20.85 -17.32 27.39
C GLU A 194 -20.80 -16.80 28.83
N LYS A 195 -20.13 -17.53 29.72
CA LYS A 195 -20.00 -17.18 31.14
C LYS A 195 -19.15 -15.93 31.40
N GLN A 196 -18.36 -15.50 30.42
CA GLN A 196 -17.48 -14.34 30.50
C GLN A 196 -18.10 -13.09 29.88
N ILE A 197 -19.28 -13.21 29.24
CA ILE A 197 -19.97 -12.07 28.60
C ILE A 197 -20.37 -11.04 29.65
N ASP A 198 -21.01 -11.48 30.74
CA ASP A 198 -21.44 -10.57 31.81
C ASP A 198 -20.24 -9.83 32.41
N MET A 199 -19.15 -10.55 32.69
CA MET A 199 -17.92 -9.95 33.19
C MET A 199 -17.29 -8.96 32.19
N TYR A 200 -17.35 -9.25 30.89
CA TYR A 200 -16.90 -8.33 29.85
C TYR A 200 -17.75 -7.06 29.84
N LEU A 201 -19.08 -7.20 29.89
CA LEU A 201 -20.01 -6.06 29.90
C LEU A 201 -19.81 -5.21 31.16
N ASP A 202 -19.67 -5.82 32.33
CA ASP A 202 -19.39 -5.12 33.59
C ASP A 202 -18.09 -4.31 33.51
N THR A 203 -17.06 -4.88 32.87
CA THR A 203 -15.76 -4.21 32.71
C THR A 203 -15.83 -3.10 31.67
N LEU A 204 -16.52 -3.35 30.54
CA LEU A 204 -16.75 -2.35 29.50
C LEU A 204 -17.52 -1.15 30.06
N CYS A 205 -18.56 -1.37 30.86
CA CYS A 205 -19.30 -0.28 31.51
C CYS A 205 -18.38 0.55 32.42
N LYS A 206 -17.52 -0.10 33.22
CA LYS A 206 -16.54 0.62 34.06
C LYS A 206 -15.55 1.44 33.23
N GLU A 207 -15.09 0.91 32.09
CA GLU A 207 -14.22 1.64 31.17
C GLU A 207 -14.94 2.85 30.56
N LEU A 208 -16.20 2.67 30.14
CA LEU A 208 -17.02 3.74 29.58
C LEU A 208 -17.33 4.83 30.60
N ASP A 209 -17.60 4.49 31.87
CA ASP A 209 -17.80 5.45 32.95
C ASP A 209 -16.54 6.32 33.16
N TYR A 210 -15.36 5.68 33.18
CA TYR A 210 -14.09 6.39 33.28
C TYR A 210 -13.82 7.28 32.06
N VAL A 211 -14.07 6.78 30.84
CA VAL A 211 -13.91 7.56 29.61
C VAL A 211 -14.86 8.75 29.60
N ALA A 212 -16.12 8.57 29.99
CA ALA A 212 -17.11 9.63 30.05
C ALA A 212 -16.68 10.77 30.97
N GLU A 213 -16.13 10.46 32.15
CA GLU A 213 -15.61 11.48 33.07
C GLU A 213 -14.35 12.15 32.53
N THR A 214 -13.39 11.35 32.04
CA THR A 214 -12.09 11.85 31.58
C THR A 214 -12.21 12.71 30.32
N PHE A 215 -13.15 12.40 29.44
CA PHE A 215 -13.39 13.08 28.17
C PHE A 215 -14.61 14.02 28.21
N ARG A 216 -15.13 14.35 29.40
CA ARG A 216 -16.34 15.19 29.57
C ARG A 216 -16.29 16.56 28.90
N HIS A 217 -15.08 17.10 28.71
CA HIS A 217 -14.81 18.39 28.09
C HIS A 217 -14.51 18.29 26.58
N LYS A 218 -14.43 17.07 26.05
CA LYS A 218 -14.16 16.79 24.64
C LYS A 218 -15.44 16.45 23.89
N LYS A 219 -15.49 16.80 22.62
CA LYS A 219 -16.64 16.51 21.75
C LYS A 219 -16.59 15.06 21.27
N LEU A 220 -17.62 14.27 21.58
CA LEU A 220 -17.79 12.95 20.96
C LEU A 220 -18.23 13.14 19.50
N ASN A 221 -17.36 12.85 18.55
CA ASN A 221 -17.60 13.02 17.12
C ASN A 221 -18.36 11.83 16.52
N THR A 222 -17.96 10.60 16.85
CA THR A 222 -18.56 9.36 16.33
C THR A 222 -18.48 8.24 17.36
N VAL A 223 -19.39 7.27 17.27
CA VAL A 223 -19.39 5.98 17.97
C VAL A 223 -19.46 4.86 16.94
#